data_AF-P94235-F1
#
_entry.id   AF-P94235-F1
#
_cell.length_a   1.000
_cell.length_b   1.000
_cell.length_c   1.000
_cell.angle_alpha   90.00
_cell.angle_beta   90.00
_cell.angle_gamma   90.00
#
_symmetry.space_group_name_H-M   'P 1'
#
loop_
_entity.id
_entity.type
_entity.pdbx_description
1 polymer ?
#
loop_
_entity_poly.entity_id
_entity_poly.type
_entity_poly.pdbx_seq_one_letter_code
_entity_poly.pdbx_strand_id
1 'polypeptide(L)'
;CNNSGKDGNSASNNSADESAKGPNLIEISKKITDSNAVVLAVKEIETLLSSIDELGDKAIAKRIQQNGLDNMSNQNGSLLAGAYAISSLITQKLSALNSEELKEKIKDVKDCSEKFTKKLKENHAQLGLAAGGVTDNDAKAAILKTNQTNDKGAKELKELSESVEVLVKAAKEMLNNAVKELTKPVVTEAPKKP
;
A
#
# COMPACT_ATOMS: atom_id res chain seq x y z
N CYS A 1 24.90 53.57 -64.64
CA CYS A 1 23.58 53.81 -64.02
C CYS A 1 23.42 52.87 -62.84
N ASN A 2 23.15 53.43 -61.66
CA ASN A 2 22.72 52.72 -60.45
C ASN A 2 21.53 51.79 -60.73
N ASN A 3 21.51 50.61 -60.11
CA ASN A 3 20.50 50.37 -59.08
C ASN A 3 20.95 49.34 -58.04
N SER A 4 20.94 49.81 -56.81
CA SER A 4 21.09 49.14 -55.52
C SER A 4 19.84 48.32 -55.15
N GLY A 5 20.04 47.16 -54.52
CA GLY A 5 19.08 46.48 -53.65
C GLY A 5 19.88 45.60 -52.71
N LYS A 6 20.24 46.06 -51.51
CA LYS A 6 19.43 46.30 -50.30
C LYS A 6 18.82 45.00 -49.76
N ASP A 7 19.46 44.53 -48.70
CA ASP A 7 18.94 43.92 -47.48
C ASP A 7 17.87 42.83 -47.63
N GLY A 8 18.32 41.60 -47.33
CA GLY A 8 17.45 40.48 -47.04
C GLY A 8 18.16 39.51 -46.11
N ASN A 9 18.62 40.00 -44.96
CA ASN A 9 18.94 39.18 -43.80
C ASN A 9 17.68 38.41 -43.39
N SER A 10 17.37 37.31 -44.07
CA SER A 10 16.60 36.23 -43.46
C SER A 10 17.55 35.46 -42.56
N ALA A 11 17.96 36.13 -41.47
CA ALA A 11 18.03 35.44 -40.21
C ALA A 11 16.64 34.83 -40.04
N SER A 12 16.50 33.56 -40.41
CA SER A 12 15.46 32.71 -39.87
C SER A 12 15.74 32.66 -38.37
N ASN A 13 15.35 33.73 -37.67
CA ASN A 13 14.84 33.64 -36.33
C ASN A 13 13.55 32.81 -36.45
N ASN A 14 13.71 31.52 -36.72
CA ASN A 14 12.94 30.55 -36.00
C ASN A 14 13.39 30.76 -34.55
N SER A 15 12.78 31.73 -33.87
CA SER A 15 12.46 31.51 -32.47
C SER A 15 11.61 30.25 -32.50
N ALA A 16 12.28 29.09 -32.45
CA ALA A 16 11.62 27.84 -32.18
C ALA A 16 10.81 28.14 -30.94
N ASP A 17 9.50 28.22 -31.16
CA ASP A 17 8.54 28.62 -30.15
C ASP A 17 8.85 27.77 -28.93
N GLU A 18 9.38 28.36 -27.86
CA GLU A 18 9.75 27.60 -26.67
C GLU A 18 8.51 26.95 -26.03
N SER A 19 7.31 27.34 -26.48
CA SER A 19 6.01 26.69 -26.24
C SER A 19 5.90 25.27 -26.83
N ALA A 20 6.81 24.87 -27.73
CA ALA A 20 6.84 23.54 -28.36
C ALA A 20 7.72 22.51 -27.62
N LYS A 21 8.24 22.83 -26.43
CA LYS A 21 8.93 21.81 -25.62
C LYS A 21 7.88 20.78 -25.18
N GLY A 22 8.08 19.52 -25.55
CA GLY A 22 7.28 18.39 -25.07
C GLY A 22 7.50 18.12 -23.57
N PRO A 23 6.69 17.25 -22.95
CA PRO A 23 6.75 16.97 -21.52
C PRO A 23 8.18 16.61 -21.05
N ASN A 24 8.55 17.04 -19.83
CA ASN A 24 9.87 16.78 -19.26
C ASN A 24 10.03 15.29 -18.91
N LEU A 25 10.50 14.50 -19.87
CA LEU A 25 10.59 13.03 -19.74
C LEU A 25 11.53 12.57 -18.61
N ILE A 26 12.57 13.35 -18.28
CA ILE A 26 13.51 13.02 -17.19
C ILE A 26 12.77 13.11 -15.84
N GLU A 27 12.03 14.19 -15.63
CA GLU A 27 11.26 14.37 -14.39
C GLU A 27 10.12 13.34 -14.29
N ILE A 28 9.38 13.14 -15.38
CA ILE A 28 8.25 12.21 -15.41
C ILE A 28 8.70 10.76 -15.20
N SER A 29 9.77 10.32 -15.85
CA SER A 29 10.31 8.96 -15.66
C SER A 29 10.78 8.72 -14.21
N LYS A 30 11.34 9.74 -13.56
CA LYS A 30 11.66 9.69 -12.13
C LYS A 30 10.40 9.57 -11.28
N LYS A 31 9.37 10.41 -11.50
CA LYS A 31 8.08 10.31 -10.79
C LYS A 31 7.46 8.93 -10.93
N ILE A 32 7.41 8.37 -12.14
CA ILE A 32 6.88 7.03 -12.41
C ILE A 32 7.67 5.98 -11.61
N THR A 33 9.00 6.05 -11.61
CA THR A 33 9.86 5.11 -10.89
C THR A 33 9.61 5.16 -9.38
N ASP A 34 9.58 6.38 -8.82
CA ASP A 34 9.38 6.60 -7.38
C ASP A 34 7.96 6.15 -6.96
N SER A 35 6.91 6.52 -7.70
CA SER A 35 5.54 6.08 -7.44
C SER A 35 5.36 4.57 -7.59
N ASN A 36 6.05 3.94 -8.56
CA ASN A 36 5.99 2.50 -8.73
C ASN A 36 6.62 1.75 -7.56
N ALA A 37 7.73 2.25 -7.00
CA ALA A 37 8.33 1.69 -5.79
C ALA A 37 7.35 1.73 -4.60
N VAL A 38 6.61 2.82 -4.43
CA VAL A 38 5.56 2.94 -3.40
C VAL A 38 4.44 1.91 -3.63
N VAL A 39 3.95 1.76 -4.87
CA VAL A 39 2.92 0.77 -5.21
C VAL A 39 3.36 -0.65 -4.89
N LEU A 40 4.60 -1.02 -5.21
CA LEU A 40 5.13 -2.35 -4.91
C LEU A 40 5.20 -2.62 -3.39
N ALA A 41 5.69 -1.65 -2.61
CA ALA A 41 5.76 -1.79 -1.16
C ALA A 41 4.37 -1.89 -0.51
N VAL A 42 3.40 -1.10 -0.97
CA VAL A 42 2.00 -1.18 -0.50
C VAL A 42 1.37 -2.53 -0.88
N LYS A 43 1.70 -3.08 -2.06
CA LYS A 43 1.20 -4.39 -2.49
C LYS A 43 1.76 -5.54 -1.64
N GLU A 44 3.00 -5.44 -1.18
CA GLU A 44 3.57 -6.39 -0.23
C GLU A 44 2.76 -6.40 1.08
N ILE A 45 2.44 -5.22 1.62
CA ILE A 45 1.62 -5.08 2.82
C ILE A 45 0.22 -5.67 2.63
N GLU A 46 -0.43 -5.37 1.51
CA GLU A 46 -1.74 -5.94 1.15
C GLU A 46 -1.69 -7.48 1.12
N THR A 47 -0.63 -8.04 0.55
CA THR A 47 -0.45 -9.50 0.44
C THR A 47 -0.21 -10.16 1.80
N LEU A 48 0.61 -9.55 2.65
CA LEU A 48 0.81 -10.01 4.03
C LEU A 48 -0.52 -10.02 4.80
N LEU A 49 -1.33 -8.99 4.63
CA LEU A 49 -2.66 -8.95 5.26
C LEU A 49 -3.57 -10.07 4.74
N SER A 50 -3.62 -10.28 3.42
CA SER A 50 -4.37 -11.40 2.83
C SER A 50 -3.89 -12.76 3.33
N SER A 51 -2.61 -12.90 3.68
CA SER A 51 -2.13 -14.14 4.29
C SER A 51 -2.73 -14.38 5.68
N ILE A 52 -2.99 -13.33 6.48
CA ILE A 52 -3.71 -13.45 7.75
C ILE A 52 -5.16 -13.85 7.50
N ASP A 53 -5.81 -13.27 6.47
CA ASP A 53 -7.17 -13.65 6.09
C ASP A 53 -7.25 -15.14 5.72
N GLU A 54 -6.29 -15.66 4.95
CA GLU A 54 -6.23 -17.07 4.58
C GLU A 54 -6.07 -17.97 5.83
N LEU A 55 -5.24 -17.56 6.80
CA LEU A 55 -5.12 -18.26 8.09
C LEU A 55 -6.45 -18.27 8.86
N GLY A 56 -7.14 -17.14 8.92
CA GLY A 56 -8.44 -17.00 9.59
C GLY A 56 -9.55 -17.80 8.92
N ASP A 57 -9.63 -17.77 7.59
CA ASP A 57 -10.69 -18.39 6.79
C ASP A 57 -10.49 -19.90 6.62
N LYS A 58 -9.24 -20.37 6.54
CA LYS A 58 -8.94 -21.76 6.16
C LYS A 58 -8.32 -22.60 7.25
N ALA A 59 -7.51 -22.02 8.14
CA ALA A 59 -6.65 -22.81 9.02
C ALA A 59 -7.15 -22.93 10.47
N ILE A 60 -8.10 -22.09 10.90
CA ILE A 60 -8.72 -22.23 12.23
C ILE A 60 -9.42 -23.59 12.35
N ALA A 61 -9.19 -24.26 13.47
CA ALA A 61 -9.74 -25.59 13.78
C ALA A 61 -9.31 -26.67 12.77
N LYS A 62 -8.14 -26.52 12.15
CA LYS A 62 -7.63 -27.47 11.15
C LYS A 62 -6.28 -28.08 11.50
N ARG A 63 -6.04 -29.24 10.91
CA ARG A 63 -4.74 -29.91 10.81
C ARG A 63 -4.54 -30.41 9.38
N ILE A 64 -3.30 -30.75 9.05
CA ILE A 64 -2.99 -31.42 7.79
C ILE A 64 -3.26 -32.93 7.93
N GLN A 65 -3.88 -33.51 6.91
CA GLN A 65 -4.08 -34.94 6.68
C GLN A 65 -3.69 -35.28 5.24
N GLN A 66 -3.70 -36.57 4.89
CA GLN A 66 -3.32 -37.05 3.55
C GLN A 66 -4.01 -36.30 2.40
N ASN A 67 -5.27 -35.91 2.57
CA ASN A 67 -6.09 -35.28 1.54
C ASN A 67 -6.28 -33.76 1.74
N GLY A 68 -5.40 -33.11 2.51
CA GLY A 68 -5.48 -31.68 2.80
C GLY A 68 -5.88 -31.36 4.24
N LEU A 69 -6.70 -30.32 4.42
CA LEU A 69 -7.09 -29.86 5.76
C LEU A 69 -8.26 -30.69 6.33
N ASP A 70 -8.07 -31.20 7.54
CA ASP A 70 -9.08 -31.91 8.34
C ASP A 70 -9.31 -31.17 9.66
N ASN A 71 -10.39 -31.49 10.38
CA ASN A 71 -10.76 -30.81 11.61
C ASN A 71 -9.81 -31.17 12.78
N MET A 72 -9.43 -30.16 13.55
CA MET A 72 -8.74 -30.24 14.83
C MET A 72 -9.11 -29.03 15.68
N SER A 73 -10.18 -29.16 16.45
CA SER A 73 -10.71 -28.06 17.25
C SER A 73 -9.82 -27.68 18.42
N ASN A 74 -9.85 -26.39 18.75
CA ASN A 74 -9.29 -25.78 19.96
C ASN A 74 -7.77 -25.95 20.11
N GLN A 75 -7.04 -26.01 19.00
CA GLN A 75 -5.57 -26.10 18.98
C GLN A 75 -4.94 -24.97 18.13
N ASN A 76 -5.46 -23.75 18.26
CA ASN A 76 -5.11 -22.63 17.37
C ASN A 76 -3.93 -21.77 17.85
N GLY A 77 -3.26 -22.12 18.95
CA GLY A 77 -2.25 -21.23 19.56
C GLY A 77 -1.05 -20.91 18.67
N SER A 78 -0.49 -21.92 17.99
CA SER A 78 0.64 -21.71 17.06
C SER A 78 0.22 -20.96 15.79
N LEU A 79 -0.99 -21.21 15.30
CA LEU A 79 -1.59 -20.47 14.19
C LEU A 79 -1.67 -18.97 14.51
N LEU A 80 -2.16 -18.61 15.69
CA LEU A 80 -2.25 -17.22 16.14
C LEU A 80 -0.88 -16.58 16.39
N ALA A 81 0.10 -17.33 16.89
CA ALA A 81 1.48 -16.84 16.99
C ALA A 81 2.04 -16.48 15.61
N GLY A 82 1.73 -17.27 14.58
CA GLY A 82 2.05 -16.96 13.18
C GLY A 82 1.37 -15.69 12.69
N ALA A 83 0.06 -15.54 12.92
CA ALA A 83 -0.68 -14.32 12.56
C ALA A 83 -0.12 -13.07 13.26
N TYR A 84 0.26 -13.18 14.54
CA TYR A 84 0.91 -12.11 15.30
C TYR A 84 2.30 -11.73 14.74
N ALA A 85 3.08 -12.71 14.31
CA ALA A 85 4.37 -12.46 13.66
C ALA A 85 4.18 -11.70 12.33
N ILE A 86 3.18 -12.09 11.53
CA ILE A 86 2.84 -11.39 10.28
C ILE A 86 2.32 -9.96 10.57
N SER A 87 1.50 -9.77 11.60
CA SER A 87 1.01 -8.44 11.98
C SER A 87 2.16 -7.50 12.36
N SER A 88 3.14 -8.01 13.09
CA SER A 88 4.35 -7.28 13.47
C SER A 88 5.20 -6.93 12.25
N LEU A 89 5.33 -7.85 11.29
CA LEU A 89 6.02 -7.60 10.02
C LEU A 89 5.31 -6.52 9.20
N ILE A 90 3.98 -6.51 9.16
CA ILE A 90 3.20 -5.44 8.51
C ILE A 90 3.55 -4.08 9.14
N THR A 91 3.57 -3.98 10.47
CA THR A 91 3.95 -2.72 11.16
C THR A 91 5.38 -2.28 10.81
N GLN A 92 6.32 -3.23 10.72
CA GLN A 92 7.71 -2.95 10.32
C GLN A 92 7.78 -2.40 8.89
N LYS A 93 7.08 -3.03 7.94
CA LYS A 93 7.03 -2.61 6.54
C LYS A 93 6.41 -1.22 6.38
N LEU A 94 5.32 -0.95 7.09
CA LEU A 94 4.70 0.38 7.14
C LEU A 94 5.64 1.45 7.71
N SER A 95 6.44 1.10 8.71
CA SER A 95 7.42 2.03 9.30
C SER A 95 8.61 2.34 8.38
N ALA A 96 8.91 1.46 7.42
CA ALA A 96 9.94 1.68 6.41
C ALA A 96 9.41 2.36 5.14
N LEU A 97 8.08 2.41 4.96
CA LEU A 97 7.44 2.99 3.79
C LEU A 97 7.42 4.52 3.90
N ASN A 98 8.13 5.20 3.00
CA ASN A 98 8.19 6.66 2.94
C ASN A 98 7.56 7.18 1.65
N SER A 99 6.62 8.12 1.78
CA SER A 99 6.01 8.84 0.66
C SER A 99 5.38 10.12 1.17
N GLU A 100 5.95 11.28 0.83
CA GLU A 100 5.44 12.59 1.27
C GLU A 100 3.97 12.81 0.90
N GLU A 101 3.60 12.43 -0.32
CA GLU A 101 2.23 12.56 -0.84
C GLU A 101 1.20 11.66 -0.12
N LEU A 102 1.64 10.57 0.52
CA LEU A 102 0.75 9.59 1.16
C LEU A 102 0.98 9.47 2.67
N LYS A 103 1.77 10.36 3.26
CA LYS A 103 2.22 10.27 4.66
C LYS A 103 1.08 10.09 5.67
N GLU A 104 -0.04 10.78 5.46
CA GLU A 104 -1.21 10.70 6.33
C GLU A 104 -1.86 9.31 6.24
N LYS A 105 -2.07 8.79 5.03
CA LYS A 105 -2.63 7.45 4.81
C LYS A 105 -1.70 6.35 5.35
N ILE A 106 -0.38 6.50 5.16
CA ILE A 106 0.61 5.57 5.71
C ILE A 106 0.53 5.56 7.24
N LYS A 107 0.44 6.75 7.85
CA LYS A 107 0.28 6.89 9.30
C LYS A 107 -1.00 6.21 9.79
N ASP A 108 -2.13 6.42 9.12
CA ASP A 108 -3.41 5.81 9.51
C ASP A 108 -3.35 4.28 9.46
N VAL A 109 -2.78 3.72 8.38
CA VAL A 109 -2.59 2.27 8.25
C VAL A 109 -1.65 1.74 9.33
N LYS A 110 -0.57 2.47 9.63
CA LYS A 110 0.36 2.12 10.71
C LYS A 110 -0.33 2.10 12.07
N ASP A 111 -1.11 3.14 12.40
CA ASP A 111 -1.85 3.22 13.66
C ASP A 111 -2.85 2.05 13.79
N CYS A 112 -3.55 1.67 12.71
CA CYS A 112 -4.41 0.47 12.70
C CYS A 112 -3.61 -0.83 12.89
N SER A 113 -2.43 -0.95 12.26
CA SER A 113 -1.56 -2.13 12.38
C SER A 113 -1.04 -2.30 13.81
N GLU A 114 -0.67 -1.20 14.46
CA GLU A 114 -0.24 -1.19 15.86
C GLU A 114 -1.40 -1.54 16.80
N LYS A 115 -2.60 -1.00 16.56
CA LYS A 115 -3.81 -1.35 17.33
C LYS A 115 -4.13 -2.84 17.25
N PHE A 116 -4.11 -3.42 16.05
CA PHE A 116 -4.35 -4.85 15.85
C PHE A 116 -3.34 -5.70 16.60
N THR A 117 -2.04 -5.45 16.40
CA THR A 117 -0.96 -6.18 17.08
C THR A 117 -1.04 -6.02 18.61
N LYS A 118 -1.38 -4.82 19.09
CA LYS A 118 -1.59 -4.54 20.51
C LYS A 118 -2.77 -5.33 21.06
N LYS A 119 -3.89 -5.40 20.33
CA LYS A 119 -5.10 -6.11 20.76
C LYS A 119 -4.86 -7.60 20.95
N LEU A 120 -4.13 -8.23 20.02
CA LEU A 120 -3.72 -9.63 20.15
C LEU A 120 -2.88 -9.84 21.43
N LYS A 121 -1.92 -8.94 21.68
CA LYS A 121 -1.06 -8.98 22.87
C LYS A 121 -1.85 -8.76 24.17
N GLU A 122 -2.79 -7.84 24.21
CA GLU A 122 -3.65 -7.59 25.38
C GLU A 122 -4.51 -8.82 25.75
N ASN A 123 -4.87 -9.64 24.76
CA ASN A 123 -5.62 -10.88 24.95
C ASN A 123 -4.74 -12.13 25.09
N HIS A 124 -3.45 -11.98 25.44
CA HIS A 124 -2.52 -13.12 25.52
C HIS A 124 -2.97 -14.21 26.51
N ALA A 125 -3.77 -13.88 27.53
CA ALA A 125 -4.28 -14.87 28.48
C ALA A 125 -5.20 -15.90 27.80
N GLN A 126 -5.90 -15.52 26.73
CA GLN A 126 -6.77 -16.39 25.94
C GLN A 126 -6.11 -16.86 24.64
N LEU A 127 -5.29 -16.00 24.01
CA LEU A 127 -4.67 -16.28 22.70
C LEU A 127 -3.29 -16.93 22.79
N GLY A 128 -2.66 -16.89 23.97
CA GLY A 128 -1.33 -17.43 24.24
C GLY A 128 -1.33 -18.64 25.16
N LEU A 129 -2.43 -19.41 25.18
CA LEU A 129 -2.55 -20.60 26.02
C LEU A 129 -1.48 -21.64 25.69
N ALA A 130 -0.90 -22.23 26.75
CA ALA A 130 0.08 -23.29 26.63
C ALA A 130 -0.50 -24.51 25.90
N ALA A 131 0.38 -25.36 25.34
CA ALA A 131 0.01 -26.53 24.55
C ALA A 131 -0.94 -26.23 23.36
N GLY A 132 -1.01 -24.97 22.92
CA GLY A 132 -1.81 -24.56 21.77
C GLY A 132 -3.31 -24.48 22.01
N GLY A 133 -3.79 -24.61 23.25
CA GLY A 133 -5.20 -24.80 23.64
C GLY A 133 -6.17 -23.64 23.39
N VAL A 134 -5.89 -22.75 22.44
CA VAL A 134 -6.76 -21.63 22.08
C VAL A 134 -7.99 -22.14 21.35
N THR A 135 -9.17 -21.76 21.87
CA THR A 135 -10.45 -22.20 21.32
C THR A 135 -10.69 -21.68 19.91
N ASP A 136 -11.53 -22.38 19.14
CA ASP A 136 -11.90 -21.94 17.80
C ASP A 136 -12.60 -20.58 17.83
N ASN A 137 -13.40 -20.32 18.86
CA ASN A 137 -14.11 -19.05 19.04
C ASN A 137 -13.14 -17.90 19.34
N ASP A 138 -12.15 -18.11 20.20
CA ASP A 138 -11.14 -17.09 20.49
C ASP A 138 -10.25 -16.80 19.28
N ALA A 139 -9.89 -17.84 18.52
CA ALA A 139 -9.13 -17.67 17.28
C ALA A 139 -9.93 -16.87 16.24
N LYS A 140 -11.23 -17.18 16.06
CA LYS A 140 -12.10 -16.41 15.16
C LYS A 140 -12.26 -14.96 15.63
N ALA A 141 -12.43 -14.73 16.93
CA ALA A 141 -12.53 -13.39 17.49
C ALA A 141 -11.23 -12.56 17.34
N ALA A 142 -10.10 -13.22 17.09
CA ALA A 142 -8.80 -12.60 16.89
C ALA A 142 -8.49 -12.29 15.41
N ILE A 143 -8.74 -13.23 14.48
CA ILE A 143 -8.26 -13.10 13.09
C ILE A 143 -9.30 -13.37 11.98
N LEU A 144 -10.57 -13.66 12.31
CA LEU A 144 -11.63 -13.80 11.32
C LEU A 144 -12.48 -12.53 11.26
N LYS A 145 -12.22 -11.65 10.28
CA LYS A 145 -12.88 -10.33 10.13
C LYS A 145 -14.41 -10.38 10.07
N THR A 146 -14.97 -11.52 9.63
CA THR A 146 -16.41 -11.74 9.48
C THR A 146 -17.07 -12.34 10.73
N ASN A 147 -16.29 -12.68 11.76
CA ASN A 147 -16.83 -13.27 12.98
C ASN A 147 -17.67 -12.26 13.76
N GLN A 148 -18.80 -12.71 14.30
CA GLN A 148 -19.72 -11.84 15.03
C GLN A 148 -19.09 -11.29 16.33
N THR A 149 -18.45 -12.15 17.11
CA THR A 149 -17.65 -11.76 18.27
C THR A 149 -16.25 -11.43 17.79
N ASN A 150 -15.85 -10.17 17.86
CA ASN A 150 -14.61 -9.67 17.26
C ASN A 150 -13.76 -8.84 18.23
N ASP A 151 -13.91 -9.13 19.52
CA ASP A 151 -13.37 -8.37 20.65
C ASP A 151 -11.90 -8.69 20.99
N LYS A 152 -11.26 -9.62 20.25
CA LYS A 152 -9.87 -10.06 20.48
C LYS A 152 -8.89 -9.68 19.38
N GLY A 153 -9.33 -8.94 18.36
CA GLY A 153 -8.48 -8.46 17.27
C GLY A 153 -9.16 -8.43 15.90
N ALA A 154 -10.22 -9.22 15.70
CA ALA A 154 -10.86 -9.30 14.38
C ALA A 154 -11.49 -7.96 13.96
N LYS A 155 -11.91 -7.14 14.91
CA LYS A 155 -12.36 -5.76 14.65
C LYS A 155 -11.21 -4.90 14.15
N GLU A 156 -10.09 -4.86 14.87
CA GLU A 156 -8.91 -4.08 14.50
C GLU A 156 -8.28 -4.58 13.19
N LEU A 157 -8.33 -5.89 12.92
CA LEU A 157 -7.90 -6.47 11.65
C LEU A 157 -8.76 -5.99 10.48
N LYS A 158 -10.07 -5.86 10.69
CA LYS A 158 -10.99 -5.30 9.69
C LYS A 158 -10.70 -3.82 9.44
N GLU A 159 -10.51 -3.02 10.48
CA GLU A 159 -10.11 -1.61 10.36
C GLU A 159 -8.78 -1.46 9.61
N LEU A 160 -7.78 -2.30 9.93
CA LEU A 160 -6.51 -2.37 9.19
C LEU A 160 -6.73 -2.69 7.70
N SER A 161 -7.59 -3.67 7.39
CA SER A 161 -7.92 -4.05 6.03
C SER A 161 -8.53 -2.93 5.20
N GLU A 162 -9.46 -2.18 5.79
CA GLU A 162 -10.11 -1.04 5.15
C GLU A 162 -9.10 0.10 4.92
N SER A 163 -8.26 0.41 5.91
CA SER A 163 -7.19 1.42 5.75
C SER A 163 -6.17 1.03 4.68
N VAL A 164 -5.76 -0.25 4.61
CA VAL A 164 -4.84 -0.75 3.57
C VAL A 164 -5.46 -0.62 2.18
N GLU A 165 -6.76 -0.92 2.02
CA GLU A 165 -7.45 -0.76 0.75
C GLU A 165 -7.43 0.70 0.26
N VAL A 166 -7.63 1.65 1.17
CA VAL A 166 -7.55 3.09 0.86
C VAL A 166 -6.13 3.47 0.43
N LEU A 167 -5.09 2.98 1.12
CA LEU A 167 -3.70 3.25 0.75
C LEU A 167 -3.33 2.65 -0.61
N VAL A 168 -3.77 1.43 -0.91
CA VAL A 168 -3.58 0.77 -2.22
C VAL A 168 -4.18 1.61 -3.34
N LYS A 169 -5.41 2.12 -3.16
CA LYS A 169 -6.08 2.98 -4.16
C LYS A 169 -5.28 4.26 -4.40
N ALA A 170 -4.84 4.92 -3.32
CA ALA A 170 -4.10 6.18 -3.41
C ALA A 170 -2.72 6.00 -4.07
N ALA A 171 -1.99 4.92 -3.75
CA ALA A 171 -0.71 4.62 -4.40
C ALA A 171 -0.87 4.35 -5.91
N LYS A 172 -1.92 3.61 -6.31
CA LYS A 172 -2.24 3.40 -7.72
C LYS A 172 -2.60 4.70 -8.43
N GLU A 173 -3.36 5.58 -7.78
CA GLU A 173 -3.72 6.88 -8.33
C GLU A 173 -2.50 7.78 -8.55
N MET A 174 -1.59 7.84 -7.58
CA MET A 174 -0.30 8.55 -7.72
C MET A 174 0.47 8.08 -8.95
N LEU A 175 0.65 6.75 -9.11
CA LEU A 175 1.35 6.19 -10.27
C LEU A 175 0.62 6.51 -11.58
N ASN A 176 -0.71 6.36 -11.61
CA ASN A 176 -1.51 6.68 -12.79
C ASN A 176 -1.40 8.16 -13.17
N ASN A 177 -1.31 9.06 -12.21
CA ASN A 177 -1.13 10.49 -12.46
C ASN A 177 0.25 10.79 -13.06
N ALA A 178 1.31 10.17 -12.54
CA ALA A 178 2.65 10.28 -13.10
C ALA A 178 2.71 9.75 -14.55
N VAL A 179 2.06 8.62 -14.84
CA VAL A 179 1.98 8.07 -16.20
C VAL A 179 1.21 8.99 -17.15
N LYS A 180 0.09 9.59 -16.70
CA LYS A 180 -0.69 10.54 -17.51
C LYS A 180 0.08 11.79 -17.89
N GLU A 181 1.12 12.19 -17.15
CA GLU A 181 1.97 13.33 -17.52
C GLU A 181 2.71 13.11 -18.84
N LEU A 182 2.96 11.85 -19.25
CA LEU A 182 3.60 11.53 -20.53
C LEU A 182 2.84 12.05 -21.75
N THR A 183 1.53 12.23 -21.63
CA THR A 183 0.66 12.67 -22.74
C THR A 183 0.09 14.07 -22.54
N LYS A 184 0.52 14.80 -21.51
CA LYS A 184 0.07 16.18 -21.27
C LYS A 184 0.96 17.19 -22.02
N PRO A 185 0.37 18.26 -22.58
CA PRO A 185 1.16 19.38 -23.09
C PRO A 185 1.92 20.07 -21.95
N VAL A 186 3.08 20.68 -22.24
CA VAL A 186 3.88 21.37 -21.22
C VAL A 186 3.13 22.56 -20.66
N VAL A 187 3.06 22.63 -19.33
CA VAL A 187 2.62 23.83 -18.62
C VAL A 187 3.75 24.85 -18.74
N THR A 188 3.65 25.78 -19.69
CA THR A 188 4.53 26.95 -19.73
C THR A 188 4.14 27.86 -18.56
N GLU A 189 5.04 28.04 -17.58
CA GLU A 189 4.90 29.13 -16.61
C GLU A 189 4.76 30.46 -17.37
N ALA A 190 3.69 31.20 -17.10
CA ALA A 190 3.48 32.51 -17.72
C ALA A 190 4.67 33.43 -17.38
N PRO A 191 5.23 34.17 -18.36
CA PRO A 191 6.40 34.99 -18.13
C PRO A 191 6.11 36.04 -17.04
N LYS A 192 6.99 36.10 -16.03
CA LYS A 192 6.94 37.15 -15.01
C LYS A 192 7.07 38.51 -15.70
N LYS A 193 6.06 39.37 -15.48
CA LYS A 193 5.98 40.71 -16.07
C LYS A 193 7.14 41.57 -15.53
N PRO A 194 7.78 42.40 -16.38
CA PRO A 194 8.94 43.22 -16.01
C PRO A 194 8.64 44.25 -14.92
#